data_AF-T5KLA5-F1
#
_entry.id   AF-T5KLA5-F1
#
_cell.length_a   1.000
_cell.length_b   1.000
_cell.length_c   1.000
_cell.angle_alpha   90.00
_cell.angle_beta   90.00
_cell.angle_gamma   90.00
#
_symmetry.space_group_name_H-M   'P 1'
#
loop_
_entity.id
_entity.type
_entity.pdbx_description
1 polymer ?
#
loop_
_entity_poly.entity_id
_entity_poly.type
_entity_poly.pdbx_seq_one_letter_code
_entity_poly.pdbx_strand_id
1 'polypeptide(L)'
;MPTGKVRFYDEDKGFGFIASDDGQDVFLHASAMPAGTAVKAGARVEFGVADGKRGLQALSVRVLEAPPSLSKAKRKPADDMAIIVEDLVKLLDGIGGDLRRGRYPSSAQGRKIAAVLRKVADDLEA
;
A
#
# COMPACT_ATOMS: atom_id res chain seq x y z
N MET A 1 -23.91 10.57 -8.06
CA MET A 1 -22.81 10.76 -9.03
C MET A 1 -22.29 9.39 -9.42
N PRO A 2 -21.84 9.15 -10.66
CA PRO A 2 -21.30 7.86 -11.05
C PRO A 2 -20.01 7.53 -10.27
N THR A 3 -19.80 6.24 -10.05
CA THR A 3 -18.60 5.69 -9.40
C THR A 3 -17.88 4.75 -10.34
N GLY A 4 -16.59 4.56 -10.08
CA GLY A 4 -15.78 3.66 -10.88
C GLY A 4 -14.41 3.44 -10.26
N LYS A 5 -13.59 2.67 -10.97
CA LYS A 5 -12.21 2.38 -10.59
C LYS A 5 -11.24 2.98 -11.59
N VAL A 6 -10.19 3.62 -11.09
CA VAL A 6 -9.12 4.12 -11.95
C VAL A 6 -8.44 2.94 -12.61
N ARG A 7 -8.56 2.81 -13.93
CA ARG A 7 -7.93 1.73 -14.69
C ARG A 7 -6.43 1.98 -14.80
N PHE A 8 -6.05 3.21 -15.11
CA PHE A 8 -4.69 3.69 -15.04
C PHE A 8 -4.65 5.20 -14.91
N TYR A 9 -3.55 5.72 -14.37
CA TYR A 9 -3.26 7.14 -14.30
C TYR A 9 -1.75 7.34 -14.45
N ASP A 10 -1.36 8.25 -15.33
CA ASP A 10 0.03 8.66 -15.57
C ASP A 10 0.22 10.04 -14.93
N GLU A 11 0.86 10.07 -13.75
CA GLU A 11 1.09 11.30 -12.98
C GLU A 11 2.00 12.28 -13.74
N ASP A 12 2.99 11.77 -14.47
CA ASP A 12 3.94 12.58 -15.24
C ASP A 12 3.25 13.29 -16.41
N LYS A 13 2.31 12.61 -17.08
CA LYS A 13 1.53 13.18 -18.19
C LYS A 13 0.23 13.85 -17.77
N GLY A 14 -0.21 13.67 -16.52
CA GLY A 14 -1.40 14.28 -15.95
C GLY A 14 -2.73 13.77 -16.54
N PHE A 15 -2.79 12.53 -17.02
CA PHE A 15 -4.04 11.94 -17.52
C PHE A 15 -4.16 10.45 -17.20
N GLY A 16 -5.40 9.94 -17.24
CA GLY A 16 -5.71 8.53 -17.05
C GLY A 16 -7.12 8.19 -17.51
N PHE A 17 -7.57 7.00 -17.12
CA PHE A 17 -8.90 6.51 -17.44
C PHE A 17 -9.52 5.84 -16.23
N ILE A 18 -10.82 6.04 -16.07
CA ILE A 18 -11.66 5.42 -15.05
C ILE A 18 -12.58 4.43 -15.75
N ALA A 19 -12.58 3.19 -15.30
CA ALA A 19 -13.62 2.23 -15.64
C ALA A 19 -14.84 2.53 -14.76
N SER A 20 -15.90 3.09 -15.34
CA SER A 20 -17.17 3.29 -14.66
C SER A 20 -17.79 1.95 -14.27
N ASP A 21 -18.53 1.90 -13.17
CA ASP A 21 -19.30 0.71 -12.79
C ASP A 21 -20.37 0.35 -13.85
N ASP A 22 -20.76 1.33 -14.68
CA ASP A 22 -21.65 1.15 -15.84
C ASP A 22 -20.95 0.53 -17.07
N GLY A 23 -19.66 0.18 -16.96
CA GLY A 23 -18.89 -0.48 -18.01
C GLY A 23 -18.33 0.46 -19.09
N GLN A 24 -18.44 1.78 -18.90
CA GLN A 24 -17.88 2.79 -19.81
C GLN A 24 -16.50 3.27 -19.34
N ASP A 25 -15.58 3.49 -20.28
CA ASP A 25 -14.29 4.12 -20.02
C ASP A 25 -14.44 5.64 -20.06
N VAL A 26 -14.06 6.30 -18.95
CA VAL A 26 -14.19 7.75 -18.76
C VAL A 26 -12.80 8.36 -18.66
N PHE A 27 -12.54 9.40 -19.45
CA PHE A 27 -11.25 10.09 -19.48
C PHE A 27 -11.05 10.93 -18.21
N LEU A 28 -9.92 10.72 -17.53
CA LEU A 28 -9.52 11.45 -16.32
C LEU A 28 -8.38 12.41 -16.63
N HIS A 29 -8.62 13.71 -16.46
CA HIS A 29 -7.57 14.74 -16.56
C HIS A 29 -7.14 15.23 -15.18
N ALA A 30 -5.87 15.60 -15.00
CA ALA A 30 -5.35 16.14 -13.74
C ALA A 30 -6.13 17.35 -13.22
N SER A 31 -6.72 18.17 -14.12
CA SER A 31 -7.54 19.32 -13.71
C SER A 31 -8.85 18.94 -13.03
N ALA A 32 -9.34 17.71 -13.22
CA ALA A 32 -10.54 17.21 -12.56
C ALA A 32 -10.25 16.62 -11.18
N MET A 33 -8.97 16.41 -10.84
CA MET A 33 -8.52 15.93 -9.55
C MET A 33 -8.38 17.09 -8.54
N PRO A 34 -8.61 16.86 -7.25
CA PRO A 34 -8.35 17.87 -6.22
C PRO A 34 -6.84 18.15 -6.13
N ALA A 35 -6.48 19.42 -5.89
CA ALA A 35 -5.08 19.82 -5.78
C ALA A 35 -4.34 19.01 -4.71
N GLY A 36 -3.15 18.48 -5.07
CA GLY A 36 -2.33 17.66 -4.16
C GLY A 36 -2.79 16.21 -3.96
N THR A 37 -3.81 15.74 -4.70
CA THR A 37 -4.27 14.35 -4.59
C THR A 37 -3.65 13.47 -5.66
N ALA A 38 -2.81 12.53 -5.24
CA ALA A 38 -2.30 11.44 -6.09
C ALA A 38 -3.36 10.33 -6.21
N VAL A 39 -3.59 9.84 -7.42
CA VAL A 39 -4.50 8.71 -7.68
C VAL A 39 -3.71 7.55 -8.26
N LYS A 40 -3.96 6.35 -7.72
CA LYS A 40 -3.33 5.12 -8.19
C LYS A 40 -4.33 4.28 -8.98
N ALA A 41 -3.82 3.46 -9.89
CA ALA A 41 -4.62 2.42 -10.52
C ALA A 41 -5.28 1.53 -9.46
N GLY A 42 -6.55 1.19 -9.67
CA GLY A 42 -7.40 0.45 -8.74
C GLY A 42 -8.10 1.29 -7.68
N ALA A 43 -7.80 2.60 -7.57
CA ALA A 43 -8.51 3.49 -6.66
C ALA A 43 -10.00 3.59 -7.02
N ARG A 44 -10.88 3.55 -6.01
CA ARG A 44 -12.31 3.79 -6.20
C ARG A 44 -12.57 5.28 -6.11
N VAL A 45 -13.23 5.82 -7.13
CA VAL A 45 -13.48 7.25 -7.28
C VAL A 45 -14.96 7.50 -7.57
N GLU A 46 -15.45 8.61 -7.06
CA GLU A 46 -16.71 9.24 -7.46
C GLU A 46 -16.37 10.40 -8.40
N PHE A 47 -17.14 10.57 -9.47
CA PHE A 47 -16.90 11.64 -10.45
C PHE A 47 -18.21 12.05 -11.10
N GLY A 48 -18.27 13.26 -11.63
CA GLY A 48 -19.27 13.64 -12.62
C GLY A 48 -18.81 13.21 -14.02
N VAL A 49 -19.76 12.92 -14.91
CA VAL A 49 -19.48 12.61 -16.32
C VAL A 49 -20.02 13.73 -17.19
N ALA A 50 -19.23 14.18 -18.16
CA ALA A 50 -19.65 15.11 -19.20
C ALA A 50 -19.10 14.69 -20.56
N ASP A 51 -19.80 15.04 -21.64
CA ASP A 51 -19.30 14.85 -23.00
C ASP A 51 -18.15 15.80 -23.30
N GLY A 52 -16.96 15.25 -23.54
CA GLY A 52 -15.75 15.98 -23.88
C GLY A 52 -15.32 15.75 -25.33
N LYS A 53 -14.30 16.48 -25.77
CA LYS A 53 -13.72 16.36 -27.12
C LYS A 53 -13.15 14.96 -27.44
N ARG A 54 -12.90 14.13 -26.41
CA ARG A 54 -12.33 12.79 -26.51
C ARG A 54 -13.30 11.70 -26.05
N GLY A 55 -14.60 12.00 -26.00
CA GLY A 55 -15.62 11.14 -25.39
C GLY A 55 -15.91 11.55 -23.95
N LEU A 56 -16.47 10.63 -23.17
CA LEU A 56 -16.87 10.88 -21.79
C LEU A 56 -15.67 11.30 -20.94
N GLN A 57 -15.79 12.45 -20.28
CA GLN A 57 -14.75 13.03 -19.43
C GLN A 57 -15.25 13.14 -17.99
N ALA A 58 -14.37 12.80 -17.05
CA ALA A 58 -14.60 12.94 -15.63
C ALA A 58 -14.46 14.41 -15.20
N LEU A 59 -15.41 14.87 -14.39
CA LEU A 59 -15.41 16.18 -13.73
C LEU A 59 -15.50 15.98 -12.22
N SER A 60 -14.89 16.88 -11.45
CA SER A 60 -14.99 16.90 -9.99
C SER A 60 -14.76 15.54 -9.34
N VAL A 61 -13.58 14.96 -9.57
CA VAL A 61 -13.25 13.62 -9.08
C VAL A 61 -12.96 13.66 -7.58
N ARG A 62 -13.60 12.75 -6.84
CA ARG A 62 -13.37 12.52 -5.42
C ARG A 62 -12.90 11.09 -5.21
N VAL A 63 -11.77 10.92 -4.54
CA VAL A 63 -11.29 9.60 -4.15
C VAL A 63 -12.15 9.11 -2.98
N LEU A 64 -12.86 8.00 -3.17
CA LEU A 64 -13.68 7.37 -2.15
C LEU A 64 -12.86 6.39 -1.32
N GLU A 65 -12.11 5.52 -2.01
CA GLU A 65 -11.21 4.56 -1.38
C GLU A 65 -9.90 4.53 -2.17
N ALA A 66 -8.80 4.89 -1.49
CA ALA A 66 -7.49 4.54 -1.99
C ALA A 66 -7.44 3.00 -2.10
N PRO A 67 -6.86 2.44 -3.18
CA PRO A 67 -6.78 0.99 -3.30
C PRO A 67 -6.12 0.46 -2.02
N PRO A 68 -6.53 -0.70 -1.48
CA PRO A 68 -5.76 -1.34 -0.45
C PRO A 68 -4.34 -1.39 -0.99
N SER A 69 -3.40 -0.77 -0.26
CA SER A 69 -2.01 -0.76 -0.69
C SER A 69 -1.66 -2.21 -1.05
N LEU A 70 -0.98 -2.44 -2.17
CA LEU A 70 -0.59 -3.81 -2.56
C LEU A 70 0.19 -4.52 -1.45
N SER A 71 0.66 -3.77 -0.46
CA SER A 71 1.11 -4.28 0.82
C SER A 71 0.04 -5.05 1.63
N LYS A 72 -1.16 -4.49 1.86
CA LYS A 72 -2.22 -5.18 2.64
C LYS A 72 -2.61 -6.56 2.10
N ALA A 73 -2.50 -6.79 0.79
CA ALA A 73 -2.83 -8.08 0.18
C ALA A 73 -1.75 -9.15 0.38
N LYS A 74 -0.52 -8.76 0.75
CA LYS A 74 0.61 -9.67 1.01
C LYS A 74 0.98 -9.79 2.49
N ARG A 75 0.38 -8.96 3.35
CA ARG A 75 0.59 -9.04 4.80
C ARG A 75 0.11 -10.37 5.35
N LYS A 76 0.90 -10.92 6.25
CA LYS A 76 0.45 -12.00 7.14
C LYS A 76 -0.75 -11.49 7.98
N PRO A 77 -1.67 -12.39 8.37
CA PRO A 77 -2.70 -12.06 9.35
C PRO A 77 -2.10 -11.42 10.60
N ALA A 78 -2.84 -10.50 11.22
CA ALA A 78 -2.36 -9.77 12.40
C ALA A 78 -2.05 -10.70 13.58
N ASP A 79 -2.86 -11.75 13.76
CA ASP A 79 -2.66 -12.76 14.82
C ASP A 79 -1.34 -13.52 14.61
N ASP A 80 -1.04 -13.92 13.38
CA ASP A 80 0.23 -14.57 13.03
C ASP A 80 1.42 -13.64 13.28
N MET A 81 1.27 -12.35 12.93
CA MET A 81 2.32 -11.37 13.19
C MET A 81 2.52 -11.15 14.70
N ALA A 82 1.45 -11.13 15.49
CA ALA A 82 1.54 -10.99 16.94
C ALA A 82 2.34 -12.14 17.57
N ILE A 83 2.10 -13.38 17.14
CA ILE A 83 2.87 -14.57 17.57
C ILE A 83 4.35 -14.42 17.22
N ILE A 84 4.66 -14.05 15.97
CA ILE A 84 6.04 -13.88 15.51
C ILE A 84 6.77 -12.79 16.30
N VAL A 85 6.10 -11.68 16.59
CA VAL A 85 6.66 -10.58 17.38
C VAL A 85 6.88 -11.01 18.83
N GLU A 86 5.97 -11.77 19.43
CA GLU A 86 6.13 -12.30 20.78
C GLU A 86 7.36 -13.21 20.89
N ASP A 87 7.55 -14.11 19.93
CA ASP A 87 8.73 -14.98 19.86
C ASP A 87 10.02 -14.19 19.65
N LEU A 88 9.97 -13.13 18.84
CA LEU A 88 11.11 -12.24 18.64
C LEU A 88 11.50 -11.51 19.93
N VAL A 89 10.53 -11.00 20.69
CA VAL A 89 10.78 -10.35 21.98
C VAL A 89 11.46 -11.32 22.95
N LYS A 90 10.94 -12.55 23.09
CA LYS A 90 11.55 -13.58 23.94
C LYS A 90 13.00 -13.90 23.53
N LEU A 91 13.26 -14.00 22.23
CA LEU A 91 14.61 -14.22 21.70
C LEU A 91 15.55 -13.07 22.08
N LEU A 92 15.10 -11.82 21.87
CA LEU A 92 15.88 -10.62 22.17
C LEU A 92 16.13 -10.44 23.67
N ASP A 93 15.16 -10.76 24.52
CA ASP A 93 15.32 -10.73 25.97
C ASP A 93 16.40 -11.71 26.44
N GLY A 94 16.42 -12.93 25.88
CA GLY A 94 17.47 -13.91 26.14
C GLY A 94 18.87 -13.38 25.78
N ILE A 95 18.99 -12.77 24.60
CA ILE A 95 20.24 -12.15 24.13
C ILE A 95 20.64 -10.98 25.04
N GLY A 96 19.69 -10.11 25.40
CA GLY A 96 19.90 -9.00 26.31
C GLY A 96 20.43 -9.46 27.68
N GLY A 97 19.90 -10.57 28.20
CA GLY A 97 20.36 -11.19 29.44
C GLY A 97 21.81 -11.71 29.37
N ASP A 98 22.25 -12.22 28.22
CA ASP A 98 23.65 -12.62 28.01
C ASP A 98 24.59 -11.42 27.83
N LEU A 99 24.16 -10.42 27.07
CA LEU A 99 24.90 -9.18 26.87
C LEU A 99 25.12 -8.42 28.19
N ARG A 100 24.10 -8.34 29.04
CA ARG A 100 24.23 -7.77 30.40
C ARG A 100 25.25 -8.52 31.26
N ARG A 101 25.51 -9.79 30.96
CA ARG A 101 26.54 -10.63 31.60
C ARG A 101 27.88 -10.59 30.85
N GLY A 102 28.06 -9.65 29.93
CA GLY A 102 29.29 -9.46 29.15
C GLY A 102 29.52 -10.51 28.05
N ARG A 103 28.52 -11.36 27.75
CA ARG A 103 28.65 -12.41 26.74
C ARG A 103 27.92 -12.02 25.47
N TYR A 104 28.71 -11.81 24.42
CA TYR A 104 28.17 -11.62 23.08
C TYR A 104 27.82 -12.95 22.42
N PRO A 105 26.77 -13.00 21.58
CA PRO A 105 26.49 -14.17 20.75
C PRO A 105 27.68 -14.52 19.87
N SER A 106 27.86 -15.81 19.58
CA SER A 106 28.81 -16.24 18.56
C SER A 106 28.48 -15.61 17.20
N SER A 107 29.48 -15.48 16.31
CA SER A 107 29.27 -14.94 14.96
C SER A 107 28.20 -15.70 14.17
N ALA A 108 28.13 -17.02 14.35
CA ALA A 108 27.10 -17.87 13.75
C ALA A 108 25.69 -17.57 14.31
N GLN A 109 25.55 -17.43 15.64
CA GLN A 109 24.28 -17.04 16.25
C GLN A 109 23.87 -15.61 15.84
N GLY A 110 24.81 -14.66 15.86
CA GLY A 110 24.55 -13.27 15.45
C GLY A 110 24.00 -13.18 14.03
N ARG A 111 24.55 -13.95 13.08
CA ARG A 111 24.02 -14.01 11.70
C ARG A 111 22.59 -14.54 11.65
N LYS A 112 22.27 -15.57 12.43
CA LYS A 112 20.91 -16.13 12.51
C LYS A 112 19.92 -15.12 13.10
N ILE A 113 20.29 -14.46 14.19
CA ILE A 113 19.49 -13.41 14.83
C ILE A 113 19.22 -12.26 13.84
N ALA A 114 20.25 -11.80 13.14
CA ALA A 114 20.11 -10.76 12.13
C ALA A 114 19.20 -11.18 10.97
N ALA A 115 19.25 -12.44 10.55
CA ALA A 115 18.37 -12.97 9.51
C ALA A 115 16.90 -12.96 9.96
N VAL A 116 16.61 -13.37 11.20
CA VAL A 116 15.25 -13.34 11.76
C VAL A 116 14.75 -11.89 11.85
N LEU A 117 15.56 -10.97 12.38
CA LEU A 117 15.18 -9.55 12.50
C LEU A 117 14.84 -8.92 11.15
N ARG A 118 15.65 -9.18 10.12
CA ARG A 118 15.36 -8.70 8.76
C ARG A 118 14.07 -9.31 8.23
N LYS A 119 13.85 -10.61 8.44
CA LYS A 119 12.64 -11.27 7.95
C LYS A 119 11.37 -10.70 8.59
N VAL A 120 11.40 -10.40 9.89
CA VAL A 120 10.28 -9.75 10.59
C VAL A 120 10.08 -8.32 10.09
N ALA A 121 11.16 -7.57 9.84
CA ALA A 121 11.07 -6.24 9.24
C ALA A 121 10.41 -6.29 7.85
N ASP A 122 10.86 -7.21 6.98
CA ASP A 122 10.27 -7.41 5.65
C ASP A 122 8.76 -7.72 5.75
N ASP A 123 8.36 -8.58 6.70
CA ASP A 123 6.95 -8.96 6.89
C ASP A 123 6.09 -7.81 7.46
N LEU A 124 6.68 -6.84 8.16
CA LEU A 124 6.00 -5.64 8.68
C LEU A 124 5.89 -4.52 7.63
N GLU A 125 6.89 -4.39 6.76
CA GLU A 125 6.89 -3.48 5.60
C GLU A 125 5.97 -3.95 4.47
N ALA A 126 5.73 -5.27 4.43
CA ALA A 126 4.91 -5.95 3.44
C ALA A 126 3.50 -5.41 3.32
#